data_AF-A0A2E4HMG9-F1
#
_entry.id   AF-A0A2E4HMG9-F1
#
_cell.length_a   1.000
_cell.length_b   1.000
_cell.length_c   1.000
_cell.angle_alpha   90.00
_cell.angle_beta   90.00
_cell.angle_gamma   90.00
#
_symmetry.space_group_name_H-M   'P 1'
#
loop_
_entity.id
_entity.type
_entity.pdbx_description
1 polymer ?
#
loop_
_entity_poly.entity_id
_entity_poly.type
_entity_poly.pdbx_seq_one_letter_code
_entity_poly.pdbx_strand_id
1 'polypeptide(L)'
;MQIGTEPEIPAVGKQIKILFRASDRDYNDLIDVKIGMRIYKDDVLLEELQPRILSDGHFDKEYTFTDAGIHIVEVDLYTWKGNVITEKFNISTLNPFGYIFYSMVIIGVLFPASLFVFLLFHKKIKGKNFTV
;
A
#
# COMPACT_ATOMS: atom_id res chain seq x y z
N MET A 1 13.64 13.65 3.46
CA MET A 1 12.20 13.53 3.75
C MET A 1 11.75 12.14 3.38
N GLN A 2 10.88 11.57 4.19
CA GLN A 2 10.29 10.26 3.96
C GLN A 2 8.77 10.39 4.01
N ILE A 3 8.10 9.62 3.17
CA ILE A 3 6.66 9.42 3.22
C ILE A 3 6.39 7.93 3.25
N GLY A 4 5.32 7.54 3.94
CA GLY A 4 4.80 6.19 3.90
C GLY A 4 3.29 6.19 4.08
N THR A 5 2.70 5.00 4.02
CA THR A 5 1.31 4.79 4.40
C THR A 5 1.21 3.69 5.44
N GLU A 6 0.19 3.78 6.28
CA GLU A 6 -0.22 2.72 7.19
C GLU A 6 -1.68 2.34 6.88
N PRO A 7 -1.94 1.11 6.39
CA PRO A 7 -0.97 0.07 6.03
C PRO A 7 -0.08 0.46 4.83
N GLU A 8 1.07 -0.21 4.70
CA GLU A 8 2.07 0.06 3.64
C GLU A 8 1.49 -0.08 2.22
N ILE A 9 0.52 -0.98 2.06
CA ILE A 9 -0.26 -1.11 0.82
C ILE A 9 -1.69 -0.65 1.13
N PRO A 10 -2.05 0.61 0.80
CA PRO A 10 -3.36 1.13 1.08
C PRO A 10 -4.41 0.45 0.21
N ALA A 11 -5.57 0.14 0.80
CA ALA A 11 -6.70 -0.43 0.08
C ALA A 11 -7.71 0.67 -0.28
N VAL A 12 -8.30 0.56 -1.47
CA VAL A 12 -9.36 1.45 -1.93
C VAL A 12 -10.56 1.39 -0.97
N GLY A 13 -11.13 2.55 -0.65
CA GLY A 13 -12.28 2.69 0.22
C GLY A 13 -12.01 2.45 1.71
N LYS A 14 -10.75 2.22 2.11
CA LYS A 14 -10.36 2.12 3.52
C LYS A 14 -9.64 3.38 3.97
N GLN A 15 -9.92 3.78 5.21
CA GLN A 15 -9.17 4.83 5.88
C GLN A 15 -7.75 4.33 6.15
N ILE A 16 -6.76 5.11 5.73
CA ILE A 16 -5.34 4.87 5.95
C ILE A 16 -4.70 6.11 6.55
N LYS A 17 -3.49 5.96 7.08
CA LYS A 17 -2.66 7.11 7.48
C LYS A 17 -1.56 7.31 6.45
N ILE A 18 -1.36 8.54 6.00
CA ILE A 18 -0.17 8.96 5.27
C ILE A 18 0.78 9.54 6.30
N LEU A 19 1.94 8.89 6.43
CA LEU A 19 2.97 9.21 7.41
C LEU A 19 4.03 10.09 6.75
N PHE A 20 4.38 11.20 7.38
CA PHE A 20 5.42 12.11 6.92
C PHE A 20 6.54 12.21 7.94
N ARG A 21 7.78 12.21 7.47
CA ARG A 21 8.97 12.45 8.29
C ARG A 21 9.97 13.38 7.62
N ALA A 22 10.29 14.47 8.29
CA ALA A 22 11.32 15.42 7.90
C ALA A 22 12.52 15.29 8.85
N SER A 23 13.67 14.89 8.30
CA SER A 23 14.90 14.70 9.06
C SER A 23 16.10 15.34 8.36
N ASP A 24 17.14 15.65 9.11
CA ASP A 24 18.45 16.08 8.59
C ASP A 24 19.27 14.90 8.02
N ARG A 25 20.54 15.16 7.68
CA ARG A 25 21.47 14.13 7.16
C ARG A 25 21.87 13.08 8.21
N ASP A 26 21.78 13.43 9.48
CA ASP A 26 22.14 12.59 10.61
C ASP A 26 20.90 11.89 11.21
N TYR A 27 19.76 11.95 10.52
CA TYR A 27 18.46 11.37 10.90
C TYR A 27 17.82 12.01 12.14
N ASN A 28 18.24 13.21 12.54
CA ASN A 28 17.53 13.97 13.56
C ASN A 28 16.28 14.60 12.96
N ASP A 29 15.17 14.54 13.69
CA ASP A 29 13.91 15.11 13.23
C ASP A 29 14.00 16.65 13.24
N LEU A 30 13.48 17.26 12.18
CA LEU A 30 13.49 18.69 12.01
C LEU A 30 12.32 19.32 12.79
N ILE A 31 12.61 20.38 13.54
CA ILE A 31 11.63 21.13 14.33
C ILE A 31 11.19 22.37 13.55
N ASP A 32 9.93 22.79 13.74
CA ASP A 32 9.32 24.00 13.17
C ASP A 32 9.39 24.07 11.64
N VAL A 33 9.10 22.93 11.01
CA VAL A 33 9.11 22.80 9.56
C VAL A 33 7.76 23.18 8.98
N LYS A 34 7.75 24.10 8.01
CA LYS A 34 6.54 24.44 7.27
C LYS A 34 6.36 23.50 6.09
N ILE A 35 5.28 22.73 6.07
CA ILE A 35 4.96 21.77 5.00
C ILE A 35 3.58 22.04 4.39
N GLY A 36 3.45 21.77 3.08
CA GLY A 36 2.18 21.59 2.38
C GLY A 36 2.13 20.21 1.72
N MET A 37 0.94 19.70 1.39
CA MET A 37 0.80 18.41 0.73
C MET A 37 -0.34 18.45 -0.29
N ARG A 38 -0.13 17.85 -1.46
CA ARG A 38 -1.13 17.74 -2.53
C ARG A 38 -1.21 16.29 -3.01
N ILE A 39 -2.41 15.78 -3.21
CA ILE A 39 -2.63 14.41 -3.71
C ILE A 39 -3.30 14.51 -5.07
N TYR A 40 -2.71 13.84 -6.06
CA TYR A 40 -3.21 13.81 -7.42
C TYR A 40 -3.51 12.38 -7.88
N LYS A 41 -4.43 12.29 -8.82
CA LYS A 41 -4.66 11.11 -9.63
C LYS A 41 -4.91 11.52 -11.08
N ASP A 42 -4.19 10.92 -12.02
CA ASP A 42 -4.32 11.23 -13.45
C ASP A 42 -4.26 12.75 -13.72
N ASP A 43 -3.30 13.42 -13.07
CA ASP A 43 -3.09 14.88 -13.08
C ASP A 43 -4.23 15.73 -12.49
N VAL A 44 -5.27 15.11 -11.93
CA VAL A 44 -6.36 15.78 -11.20
C VAL A 44 -6.01 15.90 -9.72
N LEU A 45 -6.07 17.12 -9.18
CA LEU A 45 -5.92 17.37 -7.75
C LEU A 45 -7.15 16.84 -7.00
N LEU A 46 -6.92 15.90 -6.08
CA LEU A 46 -7.95 15.30 -5.25
C LEU A 46 -8.04 15.94 -3.86
N GLU A 47 -6.89 16.26 -3.26
CA GLU A 47 -6.80 16.75 -1.89
C GLU A 47 -5.61 17.70 -1.74
N GLU A 48 -5.81 18.78 -0.98
CA GLU A 48 -4.77 19.75 -0.65
C GLU A 48 -4.74 20.03 0.85
N LEU A 49 -3.55 19.90 1.44
CA LEU A 49 -3.24 20.37 2.77
C LEU A 49 -2.48 21.69 2.65
N GLN A 50 -3.11 22.77 3.12
CA GLN A 50 -2.49 24.08 3.13
C GLN A 50 -1.20 24.11 3.97
N PRO A 51 -0.23 24.99 3.61
CA PRO A 51 1.04 25.08 4.31
C PRO A 51 0.89 25.36 5.80
N ARG A 52 1.42 24.46 6.65
CA ARG A 52 1.36 24.57 8.12
C ARG A 52 2.69 24.22 8.76
N ILE A 53 2.95 24.74 9.95
CA ILE A 53 4.15 24.44 10.73
C ILE A 53 3.94 23.15 11.52
N LEU A 54 4.90 22.24 11.42
CA LEU A 54 5.00 21.03 12.24
C LEU A 54 6.06 21.23 13.31
N SER A 55 5.69 20.97 14.56
CA SER A 55 6.57 21.15 15.71
C SER A 55 7.54 19.99 15.94
N ASP A 56 7.27 18.81 15.38
CA ASP A 56 7.94 17.55 15.78
C ASP A 56 8.65 16.84 14.61
N GLY A 57 8.54 17.33 13.37
CA GLY A 57 9.18 16.71 12.21
C GLY A 57 8.47 15.45 11.70
N HIS A 58 7.52 14.89 12.47
CA HIS A 58 6.56 13.89 12.01
C HIS A 58 5.17 14.49 11.81
N PHE A 59 4.41 13.88 10.90
CA PHE A 59 3.02 14.26 10.68
C PHE A 59 2.16 13.12 10.14
N ASP A 60 1.08 12.86 10.88
CA ASP A 60 -0.08 12.01 10.61
C ASP A 60 -1.19 12.63 9.75
N LYS A 61 -1.46 12.19 8.51
CA LYS A 61 -2.73 12.52 7.83
C LYS A 61 -3.61 11.30 7.57
N GLU A 62 -4.82 11.31 8.09
CA GLU A 62 -5.85 10.35 7.69
C GLU A 62 -6.37 10.68 6.28
N TYR A 63 -6.44 9.66 5.43
CA TYR A 63 -6.93 9.79 4.06
C TYR A 63 -7.61 8.48 3.60
N THR A 64 -8.55 8.58 2.67
CA THR A 64 -9.20 7.42 2.04
C THR A 64 -9.08 7.54 0.54
N PHE A 65 -8.39 6.59 -0.09
CA PHE A 65 -8.34 6.52 -1.55
C PHE A 65 -9.66 6.01 -2.10
N THR A 66 -10.37 6.82 -2.90
CA THR A 66 -11.67 6.46 -3.49
C THR A 66 -11.54 5.51 -4.66
N ASP A 67 -10.42 5.58 -5.38
CA ASP A 67 -10.25 4.86 -6.63
C ASP A 67 -8.98 3.98 -6.63
N ALA A 68 -9.00 2.91 -7.42
CA ALA A 68 -7.84 2.07 -7.66
C ALA A 68 -6.83 2.76 -8.60
N GLY A 69 -5.54 2.54 -8.38
CA GLY A 69 -4.46 2.99 -9.26
C GLY A 69 -3.28 3.62 -8.52
N ILE A 70 -2.47 4.35 -9.29
CA ILE A 70 -1.33 5.12 -8.79
C ILE A 70 -1.81 6.53 -8.47
N HIS A 71 -1.54 6.97 -7.25
CA HIS A 71 -1.75 8.35 -6.81
C HIS A 71 -0.39 9.00 -6.61
N ILE A 72 -0.29 10.28 -6.94
CA ILE A 72 0.94 11.06 -6.75
C ILE A 72 0.73 11.95 -5.54
N VAL A 73 1.54 11.78 -4.52
CA VAL A 73 1.59 12.69 -3.37
C VAL A 73 2.77 13.62 -3.54
N GLU A 74 2.48 14.91 -3.65
CA GLU A 74 3.43 16.00 -3.63
C GLU A 74 3.52 16.58 -2.23
N VAL A 75 4.75 16.76 -1.73
CA VAL A 75 5.01 17.40 -0.44
C VAL A 75 5.90 18.60 -0.66
N ASP A 76 5.40 19.75 -0.22
CA ASP A 76 6.08 21.04 -0.35
C ASP A 76 6.74 21.39 0.99
N LEU A 77 8.07 21.47 1.00
CA LEU A 77 8.86 21.90 2.14
C LEU A 77 9.25 23.36 1.96
N TYR A 78 8.74 24.23 2.84
CA TYR A 78 9.02 25.66 2.80
C TYR A 78 10.25 25.97 3.65
N THR A 79 11.32 26.40 3.01
CA THR A 79 12.54 26.83 3.70
C THR A 79 12.37 28.23 4.29
N TRP A 80 13.16 28.55 5.32
CA TRP A 80 13.23 29.89 5.90
C TRP A 80 13.66 30.99 4.91
N LYS A 81 14.29 30.62 3.79
CA LYS A 81 14.68 31.54 2.71
C LYS A 81 13.57 31.81 1.69
N GLY A 82 12.38 31.23 1.88
CA GLY A 82 11.26 31.35 0.94
C GLY A 82 11.31 30.39 -0.25
N ASN A 83 12.37 29.57 -0.37
CA ASN A 83 12.41 28.50 -1.37
C ASN A 83 11.46 27.37 -0.97
N VAL A 84 10.85 26.73 -1.97
CA VAL A 84 10.00 25.54 -1.80
C VAL A 84 10.71 24.35 -2.44
N ILE A 85 10.84 23.26 -1.68
CA ILE A 85 11.35 21.99 -2.17
C ILE A 85 10.15 21.05 -2.28
N THR A 86 9.79 20.64 -3.50
CA THR A 86 8.67 19.73 -3.75
C THR A 86 9.20 18.34 -4.06
N GLU A 87 8.78 17.34 -3.29
CA GLU A 87 9.06 15.92 -3.57
C GLU A 87 7.78 15.20 -3.98
N LYS A 88 7.92 14.26 -4.92
CA LYS A 88 6.82 13.47 -5.48
C LYS A 88 6.96 12.02 -5.07
N PHE A 89 5.87 11.43 -4.59
CA PHE A 89 5.83 10.03 -4.19
C PHE A 89 4.63 9.33 -4.81
N ASN A 90 4.90 8.17 -5.41
CA ASN A 90 3.86 7.35 -6.03
C ASN A 90 3.33 6.35 -5.00
N ILE A 91 2.02 6.41 -4.74
CA ILE A 91 1.32 5.49 -3.84
C ILE A 91 0.38 4.63 -4.69
N SER A 92 0.60 3.32 -4.68
CA SER A 92 -0.27 2.36 -5.38
C SER A 92 -1.33 1.81 -4.44
N THR A 93 -2.60 1.95 -4.82
CA THR A 93 -3.74 1.31 -4.14
C THR A 93 -4.09 -0.06 -4.71
N LEU A 94 -3.40 -0.46 -5.78
CA LEU A 94 -3.48 -1.81 -6.32
C LEU A 94 -2.68 -2.75 -5.43
N ASN A 95 -3.35 -3.77 -4.89
CA ASN A 95 -2.69 -4.92 -4.28
C ASN A 95 -2.70 -6.10 -5.27
N PRO A 96 -1.81 -6.13 -6.28
CA PRO A 96 -1.73 -7.25 -7.22
C PRO A 96 -1.30 -8.55 -6.51
N PHE A 97 -0.58 -8.44 -5.39
CA PHE A 97 -0.11 -9.58 -4.62
C PHE A 97 -1.21 -10.31 -3.88
N GLY A 98 -2.24 -9.61 -3.41
CA GLY A 98 -3.35 -10.20 -2.67
C GLY A 98 -4.04 -11.30 -3.49
N TYR A 99 -4.45 -10.99 -4.72
CA TYR A 99 -5.11 -11.97 -5.59
C TYR A 99 -4.21 -13.16 -5.93
N ILE A 100 -2.95 -12.90 -6.28
CA ILE A 100 -1.98 -13.95 -6.60
C ILE A 100 -1.76 -14.86 -5.39
N PHE A 101 -1.58 -14.27 -4.21
CA PHE A 101 -1.37 -15.01 -2.96
C PHE A 101 -2.58 -15.88 -2.61
N TYR A 102 -3.80 -15.32 -2.63
CA TYR A 102 -5.02 -16.11 -2.38
C TYR A 102 -5.19 -17.22 -3.41
N SER A 103 -4.91 -16.95 -4.69
CA SER A 103 -4.97 -17.97 -5.75
C SER A 103 -3.96 -19.10 -5.52
N MET A 104 -2.72 -18.79 -5.10
CA MET A 104 -1.70 -19.78 -4.78
C MET A 104 -2.11 -20.64 -3.58
N VAL A 105 -2.68 -20.04 -2.53
CA VAL A 105 -3.17 -20.80 -1.36
C VAL A 105 -4.29 -21.75 -1.77
N ILE A 106 -5.26 -21.27 -2.57
CA ILE A 106 -6.38 -22.08 -3.06
C ILE A 106 -5.87 -23.25 -3.93
N ILE A 107 -4.99 -22.98 -4.89
CA ILE A 107 -4.41 -24.01 -5.76
C ILE A 107 -3.60 -25.02 -4.93
N GLY A 108 -2.81 -24.53 -3.98
CA GLY A 108 -2.00 -25.34 -3.07
C GLY A 108 -2.82 -26.30 -2.20
N VAL A 109 -4.07 -25.95 -1.88
CA VAL A 109 -4.99 -26.82 -1.11
C VAL A 109 -5.80 -27.73 -2.03
N LEU A 110 -6.38 -27.19 -3.10
CA LEU A 110 -7.28 -27.94 -3.98
C LEU A 110 -6.54 -28.99 -4.81
N PHE A 111 -5.33 -28.70 -5.29
CA PHE A 111 -4.59 -29.61 -6.16
C PHE A 111 -4.23 -30.93 -5.44
N PRO A 112 -3.59 -30.93 -4.25
CA PRO A 112 -3.31 -32.17 -3.53
C PRO A 112 -4.57 -32.92 -3.10
N ALA A 113 -5.62 -32.22 -2.66
CA ALA A 113 -6.88 -32.83 -2.27
C ALA A 113 -7.54 -33.57 -3.44
N SER A 114 -7.57 -32.94 -4.62
CA SER A 114 -8.11 -33.56 -5.84
C SER A 114 -7.33 -34.80 -6.26
N LEU A 115 -6.00 -34.77 -6.16
CA LEU A 115 -5.12 -35.90 -6.45
C LEU A 115 -5.38 -37.07 -5.49
N PHE A 116 -5.55 -36.77 -4.20
CA PHE A 116 -5.81 -37.78 -3.18
C PHE A 116 -7.16 -38.47 -3.39
N VAL A 117 -8.22 -37.69 -3.67
CA VAL A 117 -9.55 -38.21 -4.00
C VAL A 117 -9.48 -39.08 -5.26
N PHE A 118 -8.79 -38.61 -6.31
CA PHE A 118 -8.60 -39.38 -7.54
C PHE A 118 -7.91 -40.72 -7.28
N LEU A 119 -6.83 -40.75 -6.50
CA LEU A 119 -6.11 -41.98 -6.14
C LEU A 119 -6.99 -42.96 -5.36
N LEU A 120 -7.81 -42.47 -4.41
CA LEU A 120 -8.75 -43.31 -3.67
C LEU A 120 -9.83 -43.92 -4.56
N PHE A 121 -10.42 -43.12 -5.46
CA PHE A 121 -11.40 -43.61 -6.44
C PHE A 121 -10.78 -44.66 -7.38
N HIS A 122 -9.59 -44.37 -7.93
CA HIS A 122 -8.89 -45.29 -8.82
C HIS A 122 -8.53 -46.61 -8.12
N LYS A 123 -8.08 -46.57 -6.86
CA LYS A 123 -7.82 -47.77 -6.05
C LYS A 123 -9.11 -48.57 -5.79
N LYS A 124 -10.22 -47.89 -5.48
CA LYS A 124 -11.52 -48.53 -5.22
C LYS A 124 -12.09 -49.22 -6.46
N ILE A 125 -11.86 -48.66 -7.65
CA ILE A 125 -12.26 -49.27 -8.93
C ILE A 125 -11.40 -50.51 -9.23
N LYS A 126 -10.07 -50.44 -9.10
CA LYS A 126 -9.20 -51.60 -9.31
C LYS A 126 -9.42 -52.72 -8.29
N GLY A 127 -9.74 -52.39 -7.03
CA GLY A 127 -10.02 -53.37 -5.98
C GLY A 127 -11.30 -54.19 -6.19
N LYS A 128 -12.25 -53.72 -7.02
CA LYS A 128 -13.46 -54.47 -7.37
C LYS A 128 -13.25 -55.52 -8.48
N ASN A 129 -12.11 -55.48 -9.19
CA ASN A 129 -11.85 -56.37 -10.33
C ASN A 129 -11.13 -57.68 -9.94
N PHE A 130 -10.98 -58.00 -8.65
CA PHE A 130 -10.24 -59.17 -8.14
C PHE A 130 -11.10 -60.10 -7.26
N THR A 131 -12.37 -60.28 -7.61
CA THR A 131 -13.17 -61.41 -7.11
C THR A 131 -13.71 -62.16 -8.32
N VAL A 132 -12.95 -63.17 -8.75
CA VAL A 132 -13.38 -64.26 -9.63
C VAL A 132 -13.43 -65.51 -8.78
#